data_AF-A0A7G1IC65-F1
#
_entry.id   AF-A0A7G1IC65-F1
#
_cell.length_a   1.000
_cell.length_b   1.000
_cell.length_c   1.000
_cell.angle_alpha   90.00
_cell.angle_beta   90.00
_cell.angle_gamma   90.00
#
_symmetry.space_group_name_H-M   'P 1'
#
loop_
_entity.id
_entity.type
_entity.pdbx_description
1 polymer ?
#
loop_
_entity_poly.entity_id
_entity_poly.type
_entity_poly.pdbx_seq_one_letter_code
_entity_poly.pdbx_strand_id
1 'polypeptide(L)' 'MLGHALAQLRPLPERVLMVGDRNHDVEGAAAHGIDTVVVGWGYGQDDFGHDTDATLVRHARTIDELREALGV' A
#
# COMPACT_ATOMS: atom_id res chain seq x y z
N MET A 1 -5.15 -12.30 -5.67
CA MET A 1 -4.40 -12.28 -4.40
C MET A 1 -2.94 -11.95 -4.70
N LEU A 2 -2.32 -11.04 -3.94
CA LEU A 2 -1.00 -10.43 -4.24
C LEU A 2 0.11 -11.44 -4.61
N GLY A 3 0.21 -12.57 -3.90
CA GLY A 3 1.20 -13.60 -4.21
C GLY A 3 1.12 -14.17 -5.63
N HIS A 4 -0.08 -14.23 -6.22
CA HIS A 4 -0.24 -14.66 -7.62
C HIS A 4 0.28 -13.59 -8.60
N ALA A 5 0.04 -12.31 -8.32
CA ALA A 5 0.56 -11.21 -9.14
C ALA A 5 2.09 -11.17 -9.10
N LEU A 6 2.69 -11.30 -7.90
CA LEU A 6 4.15 -11.37 -7.74
C LEU A 6 4.77 -12.55 -8.48
N ALA A 7 4.06 -13.69 -8.56
CA ALA A 7 4.53 -14.85 -9.31
C ALA A 7 4.51 -14.60 -10.83
N GLN A 8 3.49 -13.92 -11.35
CA GLN A 8 3.39 -13.59 -12.78
C GLN A 8 4.41 -12.53 -13.22
N LEU A 9 4.78 -11.61 -12.33
CA LEU A 9 5.68 -10.49 -12.63
C LEU A 9 7.18 -10.84 -12.52
N ARG A 10 7.53 -12.11 -12.26
CA ARG A 10 8.94 -12.48 -12.10
C ARG A 10 9.73 -12.33 -13.43
N PRO A 11 11.00 -11.88 -13.37
CA PRO A 11 11.74 -11.47 -12.16
C PRO A 11 11.26 -10.12 -11.63
N LEU A 12 11.22 -9.99 -10.30
CA LEU A 12 10.84 -8.73 -9.66
C LEU A 12 12.02 -7.75 -9.67
N PRO A 13 11.76 -6.44 -9.78
CA PRO A 13 12.79 -5.42 -9.58
C PRO A 13 13.25 -5.36 -8.13
N GLU A 14 14.39 -4.72 -7.86
CA GLU A 14 14.93 -4.55 -6.49
C GLU A 14 13.99 -3.78 -5.57
N ARG A 15 13.19 -2.86 -6.13
CA ARG A 15 12.25 -2.02 -5.38
C ARG A 15 10.83 -2.31 -5.83
N VAL A 16 10.04 -2.84 -4.91
CA VAL A 16 8.60 -3.06 -5.08
C VAL A 16 7.90 -2.34 -3.95
N LEU A 17 6.82 -1.63 -4.28
CA LEU A 17 5.97 -0.92 -3.32
C LEU A 17 4.52 -1.25 -3.64
N MET A 18 3.73 -1.56 -2.62
CA MET A 18 2.28 -1.71 -2.74
C MET A 18 1.62 -0.35 -2.58
N VAL A 19 0.64 -0.05 -3.44
CA VAL A 19 -0.28 1.08 -3.26
C VAL A 19 -1.67 0.49 -3.18
N GLY A 20 -2.32 0.64 -2.03
CA GLY A 20 -3.61 0.02 -1.73
C GLY A 20 -4.50 0.93 -0.92
N ASP A 21 -5.79 0.62 -0.83
CA ASP A 21 -6.77 1.42 -0.10
C ASP A 21 -7.36 0.69 1.10
N ARG A 22 -7.03 -0.60 1.29
CA ARG A 22 -7.61 -1.46 2.34
C ARG A 22 -6.56 -2.11 3.22
N ASN A 23 -6.95 -2.54 4.43
CA ASN A 23 -6.03 -3.25 5.33
C ASN A 23 -5.47 -4.54 4.70
N HIS A 24 -6.25 -5.14 3.80
CA HIS A 24 -5.96 -6.39 3.12
C HIS A 24 -4.77 -6.22 2.15
N ASP A 25 -4.60 -5.00 1.62
CA ASP A 25 -3.44 -4.63 0.81
C ASP A 25 -2.16 -4.54 1.67
N VAL A 26 -2.30 -3.94 2.86
CA VAL A 26 -1.21 -3.79 3.85
C VAL A 26 -0.77 -5.16 4.37
N GLU A 27 -1.70 -5.97 4.87
CA GLU A 27 -1.42 -7.31 5.37
C GLU A 27 -0.83 -8.22 4.28
N GLY A 28 -1.39 -8.14 3.08
CA GLY A 28 -0.91 -8.90 1.93
C GLY A 28 0.52 -8.54 1.57
N ALA A 29 0.85 -7.26 1.51
CA ALA A 29 2.19 -6.78 1.19
C ALA A 29 3.20 -7.10 2.31
N ALA A 30 2.82 -6.91 3.57
CA ALA A 30 3.65 -7.25 4.72
C ALA A 30 4.01 -8.75 4.75
N ALA A 31 3.08 -9.64 4.40
CA ALA A 31 3.34 -11.08 4.29
C ALA A 31 4.40 -11.43 3.22
N HIS A 32 4.68 -10.52 2.27
CA HIS A 32 5.70 -10.66 1.24
C HIS A 32 6.91 -9.73 1.45
N GLY A 33 6.99 -9.01 2.59
CA GLY A 33 8.07 -8.08 2.89
C GLY A 33 8.08 -6.83 1.99
N ILE A 34 6.91 -6.42 1.49
CA ILE A 34 6.75 -5.25 0.62
C ILE A 34 6.11 -4.12 1.43
N ASP A 35 6.72 -2.93 1.35
CA ASP A 35 6.16 -1.71 1.96
C ASP A 35 4.86 -1.30 1.27
N THR A 36 3.95 -0.65 2.01
CA THR A 36 2.67 -0.18 1.49
C THR A 36 2.49 1.32 1.69
N VAL A 37 1.94 2.01 0.69
CA VAL A 37 1.33 3.34 0.82
C VAL A 37 -0.19 3.17 0.74
N VAL A 38 -0.89 3.62 1.78
CA VAL A 38 -2.36 3.57 1.83
C VAL A 38 -2.93 4.84 1.21
N VAL A 39 -3.82 4.70 0.24
CA VAL A 39 -4.49 5.83 -0.39
C VAL A 39 -5.89 6.07 0.19
N GLY A 40 -6.23 7.33 0.42
CA GLY A 40 -7.48 7.72 1.09
C GLY A 40 -8.70 7.81 0.17
N TRP A 41 -8.55 7.57 -1.13
CA TRP A 41 -9.63 7.73 -2.12
C TRP A 41 -10.21 6.40 -2.65
N GLY A 42 -10.15 5.35 -1.85
CA GLY A 42 -10.72 4.04 -2.16
C GLY A 42 -11.90 3.67 -1.26
N TYR A 43 -12.19 2.37 -1.19
CA TYR A 43 -13.28 1.80 -0.41
C TYR A 43 -12.89 1.43 1.02
N GLY A 44 -11.60 1.38 1.38
CA GLY A 44 -11.13 1.06 2.74
C GLY A 44 -11.06 2.25 3.69
N GLN A 45 -11.78 3.35 3.42
CA GLN A 45 -11.89 4.50 4.32
C GLN A 45 -12.33 4.12 5.75
N ASP A 46 -13.15 3.08 5.88
CA ASP A 46 -13.62 2.54 7.16
C ASP A 46 -12.62 1.53 7.78
N ASP A 47 -11.68 1.00 6.99
CA ASP A 47 -10.68 0.03 7.44
C ASP A 47 -9.59 0.70 8.31
N PHE A 48 -9.40 2.02 8.16
CA PHE A 48 -8.29 2.79 8.78
C PHE A 48 -8.79 3.97 9.62
N GLY A 49 -9.83 3.77 10.44
CA GLY A 49 -10.44 4.81 11.29
C GLY A 49 -9.47 5.64 12.12
N HIS A 50 -9.97 6.77 12.65
CA HIS A 50 -9.24 7.98 13.10
C HIS A 50 -7.99 7.82 14.01
N ASP A 51 -7.72 6.67 14.64
CA ASP A 51 -6.67 6.59 15.67
C ASP A 51 -5.85 5.27 15.78
N THR A 52 -6.15 4.20 15.04
CA THR A 52 -5.63 2.86 15.45
C THR A 52 -4.66 2.12 14.53
N ASP A 53 -4.42 2.55 13.28
CA ASP A 53 -3.41 1.89 12.42
C ASP A 53 -2.55 2.86 11.57
N ALA A 54 -2.82 4.17 11.65
CA ALA A 54 -2.17 5.19 10.83
C ALA A 54 -0.70 5.48 11.22
N THR A 55 -0.16 4.84 12.26
CA THR A 55 1.17 5.19 12.80
C THR A 55 2.35 4.45 12.17
N LEU A 56 2.11 3.35 11.43
CA LEU A 56 3.21 2.56 10.82
C LEU A 56 3.22 2.56 9.29
N VAL A 57 2.11 2.91 8.64
CA VAL A 57 1.98 2.89 7.19
C VAL A 57 1.82 4.31 6.67
N ARG A 58 2.47 4.64 5.55
CA ARG A 58 2.34 5.98 4.96
C ARG A 58 0.97 6.12 4.30
N HIS A 59 0.20 7.14 4.71
CA HIS A 59 -1.07 7.48 4.07
C HIS A 59 -0.91 8.65 3.09
N ALA A 60 -1.55 8.53 1.92
CA ALA A 60 -1.70 9.60 0.94
C ALA A 60 -3.19 9.85 0.71
N ARG A 61 -3.67 11.07 0.95
CA ARG A 61 -5.06 11.50 0.76
C ARG A 61 -5.29 12.22 -0.56
N THR A 62 -4.22 12.66 -1.21
CA THR A 62 -4.25 13.22 -2.57
C THR A 62 -3.23 12.55 -3.48
N ILE A 63 -3.44 12.71 -4.79
CA ILE A 63 -2.47 12.25 -5.80
C ILE A 63 -1.11 12.93 -5.62
N ASP A 64 -1.09 14.21 -5.21
CA ASP A 64 0.15 14.94 -4.96
C ASP A 64 0.93 14.34 -3.77
N GLU A 65 0.23 13.98 -2.68
CA GLU A 65 0.86 13.29 -1.54
C GLU A 65 1.40 11.90 -1.93
N LEU A 66 0.73 11.19 -2.84
CA LEU A 66 1.24 9.92 -3.36
C LEU A 66 2.48 10.15 -4.24
N ARG A 67 2.50 11.16 -5.09
CA ARG A 67 3.68 11.50 -5.90
C ARG A 67 4.89 11.84 -5.05
N GLU A 68 4.68 12.62 -3.99
CA GLU A 68 5.70 12.90 -2.99
C GLU A 68 6.21 11.61 -2.34
N ALA A 69 5.32 10.70 -1.93
CA ALA A 69 5.68 9.41 -1.35
C ALA A 69 6.52 8.54 -2.29
N LEU A 70 6.27 8.62 -3.60
CA LEU A 70 6.98 7.88 -4.64
C LEU A 70 8.29 8.58 -5.08
N GLY A 71 8.48 9.85 -4.72
CA GLY A 71 9.62 10.67 -5.13
C GLY A 71 9.62 11.04 -6.62
N VAL A 72 8.43 11.28 -7.20
CA VAL A 72 8.23 11.60 -8.63
C VAL A 72 7.49 12.91 -8.85
#